data_AF-A0AAT9HLJ6-F1
#
_entry.id   AF-A0AAT9HLJ6-F1
#
_cell.length_a   1.000
_cell.length_b   1.000
_cell.length_c   1.000
_cell.angle_alpha   90.00
_cell.angle_beta   90.00
_cell.angle_gamma   90.00
#
_symmetry.space_group_name_H-M   'P 1'
#
loop_
_entity.id
_entity.type
_entity.pdbx_description
1 polymer ?
#
loop_
_entity_poly.entity_id
_entity_poly.type
_entity_poly.pdbx_seq_one_letter_code
_entity_poly.pdbx_strand_id
1 'polypeptide(L)'
;MYLWAGAPAKTATVVRAAMTLFTDGPDGMTGNDDLGTMSAWYVFSSLGLYPTTNGGDFLAVSSPQFPSAVIRVGDYGKRQGGTLTVRAPGASDTERYVKRAEFDGKNLRDTWLDWDAVAKGGTLDFEMSGKPSAWGTGRAAEPPSVNRATADSRQHLDASLRTASDVLPTADSAQSVRLKLDVLGQSPGTLRVGVDAKVPGGWKVKASKPFSLASHRLPVQRTATVDVTVPAGTAPGSYTVRITANAKG
;
A
#
# COMPACT_ATOMS: atom_id res chain seq x y z
N MET A 1 -0.90 -8.77 -8.14
CA MET A 1 0.26 -8.07 -8.73
C MET A 1 0.50 -8.38 -10.20
N TYR A 2 0.63 -9.65 -10.63
CA TYR A 2 0.90 -9.97 -12.05
C TYR A 2 -0.13 -9.42 -13.04
N LEU A 3 -1.40 -9.28 -12.63
CA LEU A 3 -2.44 -8.61 -13.43
C LEU A 3 -2.07 -7.17 -13.80
N TRP A 4 -1.54 -6.38 -12.85
CA TRP A 4 -1.04 -5.02 -13.09
C TRP A 4 0.24 -4.97 -13.93
N ALA A 5 0.97 -6.08 -14.02
CA ALA A 5 2.17 -6.20 -14.83
C ALA A 5 1.87 -6.73 -16.24
N GLY A 6 0.60 -6.87 -16.63
CA GLY A 6 0.20 -7.45 -17.93
C GLY A 6 0.59 -8.91 -18.09
N ALA A 7 0.72 -9.66 -16.98
CA ALA A 7 1.17 -11.05 -16.97
C ALA A 7 0.16 -12.01 -16.31
N PRO A 8 -1.13 -12.02 -16.69
CA PRO A 8 -2.17 -12.80 -16.02
C PRO A 8 -1.93 -14.31 -16.01
N ALA A 9 -1.24 -14.86 -17.01
CA ALA A 9 -0.85 -16.26 -17.01
C ALA A 9 0.00 -16.63 -15.79
N LYS A 10 0.85 -15.72 -15.29
CA LYS A 10 1.61 -15.94 -14.05
C LYS A 10 0.70 -15.97 -12.84
N THR A 11 -0.34 -15.12 -12.77
CA THR A 11 -1.37 -15.21 -11.71
C THR A 11 -2.00 -16.60 -11.69
N ALA A 12 -2.43 -17.11 -12.84
CA ALA A 12 -3.04 -18.44 -12.95
C ALA A 12 -2.09 -19.54 -12.45
N THR A 13 -0.81 -19.50 -12.84
CA THR A 13 0.21 -20.45 -12.37
C THR A 13 0.38 -20.42 -10.85
N VAL A 14 0.60 -19.24 -10.25
CA VAL A 14 0.93 -19.12 -8.83
C VAL A 14 -0.29 -19.42 -7.94
N VAL A 15 -1.49 -18.98 -8.35
CA VAL A 15 -2.72 -19.26 -7.61
C VAL A 15 -3.04 -20.76 -7.63
N ARG A 16 -2.92 -21.44 -8.79
CA ARG A 16 -3.08 -22.90 -8.87
C ARG A 16 -2.11 -23.65 -7.98
N ALA A 17 -0.85 -23.21 -7.93
CA ALA A 17 0.15 -23.81 -7.03
C ALA A 17 -0.21 -23.58 -5.55
N ALA A 18 -0.68 -22.38 -5.18
CA ALA A 18 -1.07 -22.10 -3.80
C ALA A 18 -2.30 -22.90 -3.35
N MET A 19 -3.23 -23.21 -4.25
CA MET A 19 -4.39 -24.06 -3.94
C MET A 19 -4.02 -25.49 -3.55
N THR A 20 -2.86 -26.01 -3.96
CA THR A 20 -2.41 -27.35 -3.55
C THR A 20 -2.00 -27.42 -2.07
N LEU A 21 -1.94 -26.27 -1.39
CA LEU A 21 -1.70 -26.19 0.05
C LEU A 21 -2.98 -26.41 0.87
N PHE A 22 -4.12 -26.57 0.21
CA PHE A 22 -5.40 -26.86 0.82
C PHE A 22 -5.82 -28.30 0.50
N THR A 23 -6.21 -29.06 1.53
CA THR A 23 -6.76 -30.42 1.40
C THR A 23 -8.05 -30.55 2.22
N ASP A 24 -8.74 -31.67 2.08
CA ASP A 24 -9.96 -32.00 2.84
C ASP A 24 -9.67 -32.72 4.18
N GLY A 25 -8.40 -32.80 4.57
CA GLY A 25 -7.95 -33.40 5.82
C GLY A 25 -8.05 -32.45 7.04
N PRO A 26 -7.92 -32.99 8.27
CA PRO A 26 -7.91 -32.19 9.50
C PRO A 26 -6.70 -31.24 9.59
N ASP A 27 -5.64 -31.51 8.83
CA ASP A 27 -4.44 -30.69 8.64
C ASP A 27 -4.44 -29.97 7.27
N GLY A 28 -5.61 -29.85 6.64
CA GLY A 28 -5.76 -29.42 5.24
C GLY A 28 -5.51 -27.95 4.94
N MET A 29 -4.71 -27.27 5.75
CA MET A 29 -4.20 -25.93 5.48
C MET A 29 -2.84 -25.71 6.14
N THR A 30 -1.95 -24.98 5.48
CA THR A 30 -0.57 -24.79 5.93
C THR A 30 -0.38 -23.80 7.08
N GLY A 31 -1.46 -23.23 7.63
CA GLY A 31 -1.42 -22.21 8.67
C GLY A 31 -2.80 -21.89 9.23
N ASN A 32 -2.89 -20.86 10.08
CA ASN A 32 -4.16 -20.45 10.66
C ASN A 32 -5.14 -19.98 9.58
N ASP A 33 -6.43 -20.26 9.78
CA ASP A 33 -7.49 -19.74 8.90
C ASP A 33 -7.70 -18.22 9.05
N ASP A 34 -7.21 -17.63 10.13
CA ASP A 34 -7.33 -16.21 10.47
C ASP A 34 -8.77 -15.72 10.35
N LEU A 35 -9.66 -16.41 11.08
CA LEU A 35 -11.09 -16.12 11.19
C LEU A 35 -11.81 -16.09 9.82
N GLY A 36 -11.48 -17.04 8.93
CA GLY A 36 -12.09 -17.17 7.61
C GLY A 36 -11.31 -16.50 6.48
N THR A 37 -10.19 -15.84 6.75
CA THR A 37 -9.40 -15.15 5.72
C THR A 37 -8.83 -16.12 4.69
N MET A 38 -8.22 -17.22 5.13
CA MET A 38 -7.64 -18.22 4.22
C MET A 38 -8.72 -19.00 3.48
N SER A 39 -9.80 -19.37 4.18
CA SER A 39 -10.97 -20.01 3.57
C SER A 39 -11.61 -19.13 2.50
N ALA A 40 -11.82 -17.84 2.79
CA ALA A 40 -12.36 -16.88 1.83
C ALA A 40 -11.42 -16.70 0.64
N TRP A 41 -10.10 -16.65 0.87
CA TRP A 41 -9.11 -16.59 -0.20
C TRP A 41 -9.24 -17.78 -1.15
N TYR A 42 -9.37 -18.99 -0.62
CA TYR A 42 -9.51 -20.20 -1.41
C TYR A 42 -10.80 -20.19 -2.24
N VAL A 43 -11.94 -19.82 -1.63
CA VAL A 43 -13.24 -19.73 -2.32
C VAL A 43 -13.18 -18.72 -3.46
N PHE A 44 -12.78 -17.47 -3.17
CA PHE A 44 -12.69 -16.43 -4.20
C PHE A 44 -11.75 -16.84 -5.34
N SER A 45 -10.53 -17.29 -5.00
CA SER A 45 -9.55 -17.71 -5.98
C SER A 45 -10.06 -18.89 -6.82
N SER A 46 -10.82 -19.83 -6.24
CA SER A 46 -11.42 -20.96 -6.97
C SER A 46 -12.46 -20.51 -8.00
N LEU A 47 -13.16 -19.42 -7.73
CA LEU A 47 -14.08 -18.78 -8.69
C LEU A 47 -13.34 -18.00 -9.79
N GLY A 48 -12.02 -17.82 -9.66
CA GLY A 48 -11.25 -16.96 -10.55
C GLY A 48 -11.49 -15.47 -10.29
N LEU A 49 -12.03 -15.08 -9.13
CA LEU A 49 -12.34 -13.69 -8.77
C LEU A 49 -11.65 -13.32 -7.46
N TYR A 50 -11.19 -12.08 -7.28
CA TYR A 50 -10.61 -11.68 -5.99
C TYR A 50 -10.74 -10.18 -5.71
N PRO A 51 -11.20 -9.78 -4.50
CA PRO A 51 -11.21 -8.38 -4.07
C PRO A 51 -9.80 -7.95 -3.63
N THR A 52 -8.96 -7.58 -4.60
CA THR A 52 -7.53 -7.32 -4.34
C THR A 52 -7.25 -6.03 -3.58
N THR A 53 -8.19 -5.07 -3.60
CA THR A 53 -8.08 -3.79 -2.91
C THR A 53 -9.33 -3.57 -2.09
N ASN A 54 -9.21 -3.62 -0.76
CA ASN A 54 -10.32 -3.34 0.14
C ASN A 54 -10.80 -1.90 -0.08
N GLY A 55 -12.12 -1.73 -0.23
CA GLY A 55 -12.73 -0.44 -0.57
C GLY A 55 -12.55 -0.02 -2.04
N GLY A 56 -11.98 -0.89 -2.89
CA GLY A 56 -12.04 -0.71 -4.34
C GLY A 56 -13.35 -1.26 -4.91
N ASP A 57 -13.96 -0.54 -5.84
CA ASP A 57 -15.23 -0.92 -6.48
C ASP A 57 -14.99 -1.88 -7.68
N PHE A 58 -14.14 -2.90 -7.50
CA PHE A 58 -13.87 -3.90 -8.53
C PHE A 58 -13.43 -5.24 -7.96
N LEU A 59 -13.62 -6.31 -8.75
CA LEU A 59 -13.01 -7.61 -8.54
C LEU A 59 -11.96 -7.87 -9.61
N ALA A 60 -10.79 -8.35 -9.20
CA ALA A 60 -9.82 -8.88 -10.15
C ALA A 60 -10.32 -10.21 -10.74
N VAL A 61 -10.10 -10.41 -12.04
CA VAL A 61 -10.45 -11.63 -12.77
C VAL A 61 -9.17 -12.40 -13.10
N SER A 62 -9.19 -13.70 -12.82
CA SER A 62 -8.08 -14.64 -13.02
C SER A 62 -8.60 -15.96 -13.57
N SER A 63 -7.93 -17.09 -13.29
CA SER A 63 -8.34 -18.40 -13.77
C SER A 63 -9.24 -19.12 -12.76
N PRO A 64 -10.45 -19.57 -13.14
CA PRO A 64 -11.29 -20.40 -12.28
C PRO A 64 -10.69 -21.81 -12.11
N GLN A 65 -11.21 -22.53 -11.10
CA GLN A 65 -10.83 -23.92 -10.77
C GLN A 65 -11.76 -24.94 -11.38
N PHE A 66 -13.05 -24.65 -11.33
CA PHE A 66 -14.09 -25.60 -11.68
C PHE A 66 -14.64 -25.29 -13.06
N PRO A 67 -15.10 -26.32 -13.80
CA PRO A 67 -15.78 -26.11 -15.08
C PRO A 67 -17.04 -25.24 -14.99
N SER A 68 -17.68 -25.20 -13.82
CA SER A 68 -18.82 -24.33 -13.53
C SER A 68 -18.92 -24.06 -12.04
N ALA A 69 -19.31 -22.84 -11.67
CA ALA A 69 -19.70 -22.47 -10.32
C ALA A 69 -20.89 -21.49 -10.37
N VAL A 70 -21.84 -21.66 -9.45
CA VAL A 70 -23.02 -20.79 -9.35
C VAL A 70 -23.05 -20.19 -7.96
N ILE A 71 -23.08 -18.87 -7.89
CA ILE A 71 -23.04 -18.10 -6.66
C ILE A 71 -24.34 -17.31 -6.55
N ARG A 72 -25.06 -17.49 -5.44
CA ARG A 72 -26.13 -16.56 -5.06
C ARG A 72 -25.46 -15.32 -4.49
N VAL A 73 -25.61 -14.19 -5.17
CA VAL A 73 -25.10 -12.91 -4.66
C VAL A 73 -26.05 -12.45 -3.55
N GLY A 74 -25.51 -12.11 -2.39
CA GLY A 74 -26.32 -11.65 -1.25
C GLY A 74 -27.09 -10.38 -1.58
N ASP A 75 -28.34 -10.29 -1.12
CA ASP A 75 -29.19 -9.14 -1.42
C ASP A 75 -28.78 -7.92 -0.59
N TYR A 76 -28.63 -6.76 -1.24
CA TYR A 76 -28.42 -5.48 -0.56
C TYR A 76 -29.17 -4.35 -1.28
N GLY A 77 -30.32 -3.98 -0.72
CA GLY A 77 -31.22 -2.98 -1.30
C GLY A 77 -31.60 -3.34 -2.74
N LYS A 78 -31.53 -2.34 -3.64
CA LYS A 78 -31.72 -2.53 -5.09
C LYS A 78 -30.40 -2.61 -5.87
N ARG A 79 -29.26 -2.55 -5.17
CA ARG A 79 -27.92 -2.42 -5.78
C ARG A 79 -27.22 -3.76 -5.97
N GLN A 80 -27.58 -4.75 -5.16
CA GLN A 80 -26.92 -6.06 -5.14
C GLN A 80 -27.95 -7.19 -4.95
N GLY A 81 -27.72 -8.31 -5.61
CA GLY A 81 -28.52 -9.53 -5.51
C GLY A 81 -28.36 -10.39 -6.76
N GLY A 82 -29.19 -11.43 -6.89
CA GLY A 82 -29.23 -12.29 -8.08
C GLY A 82 -28.24 -13.46 -8.04
N THR A 83 -27.86 -13.93 -9.23
CA THR A 83 -27.03 -15.14 -9.39
C THR A 83 -25.88 -14.83 -10.33
N LEU A 84 -24.65 -15.01 -9.85
CA LEU A 84 -23.44 -15.00 -10.67
C LEU A 84 -23.11 -16.44 -11.08
N THR A 85 -22.98 -16.69 -12.38
CA THR A 85 -22.54 -17.98 -12.90
C THR A 85 -21.17 -17.84 -13.53
N VAL A 86 -20.20 -18.60 -13.04
CA VAL A 86 -18.87 -18.73 -13.64
C VAL A 86 -18.84 -20.01 -14.47
N ARG A 87 -18.57 -19.93 -15.77
CA ARG A 87 -18.49 -21.09 -16.67
C ARG A 87 -17.11 -21.13 -17.31
N ALA A 88 -16.42 -22.26 -17.19
CA ALA A 88 -15.09 -22.46 -17.74
C ALA A 88 -14.91 -23.91 -18.19
N PRO A 89 -15.65 -24.37 -19.22
CA PRO A 89 -15.55 -25.76 -19.68
C PRO A 89 -14.10 -26.17 -19.93
N GLY A 90 -13.68 -27.29 -19.33
CA GLY A 90 -12.31 -27.79 -19.42
C GLY A 90 -11.34 -27.25 -18.37
N ALA A 91 -11.73 -26.27 -17.53
CA ALA A 91 -10.89 -25.80 -16.42
C ALA A 91 -10.38 -26.97 -15.58
N SER A 92 -9.05 -27.06 -15.50
CA SER A 92 -8.32 -28.16 -14.89
C SER A 92 -6.88 -27.73 -14.62
N ASP A 93 -6.10 -28.58 -13.97
CA ASP A 93 -4.67 -28.33 -13.79
C ASP A 93 -3.90 -28.30 -15.12
N THR A 94 -4.36 -29.02 -16.15
CA THR A 94 -3.73 -28.96 -17.47
C THR A 94 -4.19 -27.72 -18.24
N GLU A 95 -5.49 -27.41 -18.22
CA GLU A 95 -6.10 -26.27 -18.94
C GLU A 95 -6.37 -25.11 -17.96
N ARG A 96 -5.30 -24.55 -17.39
CA ARG A 96 -5.37 -23.53 -16.33
C ARG A 96 -5.22 -22.08 -16.80
N TYR A 97 -5.00 -21.84 -18.08
CA TYR A 97 -4.81 -20.48 -18.59
C TYR A 97 -6.07 -19.98 -19.27
N VAL A 98 -6.40 -18.70 -19.05
CA VAL A 98 -7.50 -18.06 -19.75
C VAL A 98 -7.07 -17.72 -21.17
N LYS A 99 -7.80 -18.22 -22.15
CA LYS A 99 -7.64 -17.88 -23.58
C LYS A 99 -8.54 -16.71 -23.96
N ARG A 100 -9.78 -16.71 -23.47
CA ARG A 100 -10.76 -15.62 -23.59
C ARG A 100 -11.66 -15.60 -22.37
N ALA A 101 -12.20 -14.43 -22.06
CA ALA A 101 -13.24 -14.26 -21.06
C ALA A 101 -14.35 -13.37 -21.62
N GLU A 102 -15.58 -13.60 -21.20
CA GLU A 102 -16.75 -12.78 -21.52
C GLU A 102 -17.61 -12.57 -20.28
N PHE A 103 -18.16 -11.37 -20.11
CA PHE A 103 -19.14 -11.10 -19.07
C PHE A 103 -20.47 -10.71 -19.73
N ASP A 104 -21.52 -11.48 -19.46
CA ASP A 104 -22.83 -11.40 -20.12
C ASP A 104 -22.73 -11.34 -21.66
N GLY A 105 -21.90 -12.22 -22.22
CA GLY A 105 -21.65 -12.32 -23.67
C GLY A 105 -20.82 -11.18 -24.28
N LYS A 106 -20.29 -10.27 -23.46
CA LYS A 106 -19.40 -9.21 -23.92
C LYS A 106 -17.95 -9.59 -23.65
N ASN A 107 -17.12 -9.50 -24.69
CA ASN A 107 -15.69 -9.77 -24.59
C ASN A 107 -15.03 -8.95 -23.47
N LEU A 108 -14.50 -9.66 -22.48
CA LEU A 108 -13.80 -9.09 -21.33
C LEU A 108 -12.30 -9.16 -21.62
N ARG A 109 -11.74 -8.04 -22.07
CA ARG A 109 -10.30 -7.91 -22.32
C ARG A 109 -9.51 -7.55 -21.05
N ASP A 110 -10.21 -6.95 -20.10
CA ASP A 110 -9.64 -6.47 -18.85
C ASP A 110 -9.56 -7.60 -17.83
N THR A 111 -8.56 -7.54 -16.95
CA THR A 111 -8.33 -8.53 -15.89
C THR A 111 -9.08 -8.19 -14.61
N TRP A 112 -10.21 -7.49 -14.74
CA TRP A 112 -11.06 -7.05 -13.64
C TRP A 112 -12.48 -6.78 -14.14
N LEU A 113 -13.42 -6.76 -13.20
CA LEU A 113 -14.80 -6.34 -13.42
C LEU A 113 -15.18 -5.31 -12.37
N ASP A 114 -15.91 -4.29 -12.80
CA ASP A 114 -16.49 -3.30 -11.91
C ASP A 114 -17.51 -3.97 -10.96
N TRP A 115 -17.54 -3.52 -9.71
CA TRP A 115 -18.45 -4.06 -8.71
C TRP A 115 -19.92 -3.89 -9.12
N ASP A 116 -20.31 -2.75 -9.71
CA ASP A 116 -21.71 -2.51 -10.12
C ASP A 116 -22.19 -3.48 -11.22
N ALA A 117 -21.25 -4.05 -11.98
CA ALA A 117 -21.53 -5.08 -12.96
C ALA A 117 -21.78 -6.43 -12.29
N VAL A 118 -20.89 -6.86 -11.39
CA VAL A 118 -20.94 -8.20 -10.77
C VAL A 118 -21.95 -8.30 -9.63
N ALA A 119 -22.22 -7.19 -8.92
CA ALA A 119 -23.12 -7.14 -7.76
C ALA A 119 -24.57 -7.58 -8.08
N LYS A 120 -24.97 -7.54 -9.34
CA LYS A 120 -26.31 -7.93 -9.81
C LYS A 120 -26.36 -9.38 -10.35
N GLY A 121 -25.29 -10.14 -10.16
CA GLY A 121 -25.11 -11.45 -10.75
C GLY A 121 -24.62 -11.34 -12.20
N GLY A 122 -25.09 -12.24 -13.06
CA GLY A 122 -24.70 -12.32 -14.46
C GLY A 122 -23.91 -13.58 -14.74
N THR A 123 -23.23 -13.61 -15.88
CA THR A 123 -22.44 -14.76 -16.32
C THR A 123 -21.04 -14.36 -16.72
N LEU A 124 -20.05 -15.00 -16.13
CA LEU A 124 -18.64 -14.91 -16.51
C LEU A 124 -18.24 -16.21 -17.21
N ASP A 125 -18.09 -16.15 -18.54
CA ASP A 125 -17.68 -17.26 -19.39
C ASP A 125 -16.17 -17.19 -19.66
N PHE A 126 -15.51 -18.35 -19.62
CA PHE A 126 -14.11 -18.51 -19.93
C PHE A 126 -13.90 -19.58 -21.01
N GLU A 127 -13.05 -19.26 -21.98
CA GLU A 127 -12.38 -20.25 -22.82
C GLU A 127 -11.02 -20.56 -22.18
N MET A 128 -10.81 -21.81 -21.78
CA MET A 128 -9.58 -22.26 -21.12
C MET A 128 -8.52 -22.73 -22.15
N SER A 129 -7.27 -22.82 -21.71
CA SER A 129 -6.13 -23.24 -22.51
C SER A 129 -5.02 -23.85 -21.64
N GLY A 130 -4.33 -24.86 -22.16
CA GLY A 130 -3.15 -25.45 -21.54
C GLY A 130 -1.86 -24.65 -21.73
N LYS A 131 -1.92 -23.56 -22.50
CA LYS A 131 -0.79 -22.63 -22.70
C LYS A 131 -1.21 -21.19 -22.39
N PRO A 132 -0.29 -20.35 -21.89
CA PRO A 132 -0.50 -18.91 -21.77
C PRO A 132 -1.02 -18.29 -23.08
N SER A 133 -1.92 -17.31 -22.96
CA SER A 133 -2.49 -16.58 -24.10
C SER A 133 -2.19 -15.08 -23.98
N ALA A 134 -2.67 -14.30 -24.96
CA ALA A 134 -2.60 -12.84 -24.94
C ALA A 134 -3.76 -12.17 -24.16
N TRP A 135 -4.68 -12.96 -23.57
CA TRP A 135 -5.75 -12.39 -22.76
C TRP A 135 -5.18 -11.60 -21.57
N GLY A 136 -5.67 -10.37 -21.36
CA GLY A 136 -5.27 -9.53 -20.24
C GLY A 136 -3.82 -9.02 -20.26
N THR A 137 -3.09 -9.13 -21.38
CA THR A 137 -1.72 -8.60 -21.52
C THR A 137 -1.65 -7.20 -22.14
N GLY A 138 -2.78 -6.72 -22.66
CA GLY A 138 -2.87 -5.43 -23.33
C GLY A 138 -2.73 -4.24 -22.37
N ARG A 139 -2.29 -3.09 -22.89
CA ARG A 139 -2.28 -1.83 -22.13
C ARG A 139 -3.69 -1.47 -21.68
N ALA A 140 -3.84 -1.04 -20.43
CA ALA A 140 -5.10 -0.70 -19.78
C ALA A 140 -6.01 -1.89 -19.44
N ALA A 141 -5.55 -3.13 -19.65
CA ALA A 141 -6.26 -4.33 -19.16
C ALA A 141 -6.01 -4.59 -17.67
N GLU A 142 -5.05 -3.88 -17.05
CA GLU A 142 -4.78 -3.96 -15.63
C GLU A 142 -5.95 -3.46 -14.76
N PRO A 143 -6.10 -3.98 -13.53
CA PRO A 143 -7.06 -3.43 -12.59
C PRO A 143 -6.77 -1.95 -12.25
N PRO A 144 -7.77 -1.18 -11.81
CA PRO A 144 -7.59 0.21 -11.43
C PRO A 144 -6.46 0.43 -10.41
N SER A 145 -5.82 1.60 -10.48
CA SER A 145 -4.75 2.02 -9.57
C SER A 145 -4.92 3.50 -9.22
N VAL A 146 -4.49 3.90 -8.01
CA VAL A 146 -4.58 5.28 -7.53
C VAL A 146 -3.65 6.27 -8.26
N ASN A 147 -2.82 5.79 -9.20
CA ASN A 147 -1.85 6.60 -9.95
C ASN A 147 -2.48 7.56 -10.98
N ARG A 148 -3.82 7.58 -11.10
CA ARG A 148 -4.56 8.62 -11.84
C ARG A 148 -4.96 9.82 -10.96
N ALA A 149 -4.66 9.77 -9.65
CA ALA A 149 -4.86 10.93 -8.78
C ALA A 149 -4.02 12.12 -9.26
N THR A 150 -4.60 13.32 -9.20
CA THR A 150 -3.86 14.56 -9.45
C THR A 150 -2.64 14.61 -8.54
N ALA A 151 -1.50 14.93 -9.13
CA ALA A 151 -0.22 14.97 -8.42
C ALA A 151 -0.32 15.84 -7.16
N ASP A 152 0.12 15.30 -6.01
CA ASP A 152 0.08 16.03 -4.73
C ASP A 152 0.86 17.34 -4.84
N SER A 153 0.16 18.45 -4.59
CA SER A 153 0.70 19.82 -4.62
C SER A 153 1.03 20.35 -3.23
N ARG A 154 0.67 19.61 -2.16
CA ARG A 154 0.86 20.05 -0.78
C ARG A 154 2.33 20.06 -0.41
N GLN A 155 2.66 20.95 0.52
CA GLN A 155 3.97 20.99 1.16
C GLN A 155 3.81 20.66 2.64
N HIS A 156 4.52 19.63 3.08
CA HIS A 156 4.54 19.18 4.46
C HIS A 156 5.98 19.21 4.98
N LEU A 157 6.15 19.72 6.18
CA LEU A 157 7.40 19.67 6.93
C LEU A 157 7.05 19.22 8.35
N ASP A 158 7.78 18.21 8.82
CA ASP A 158 7.72 17.77 10.21
C ASP A 158 9.15 17.68 10.76
N ALA A 159 9.29 17.85 12.08
CA ALA A 159 10.58 17.78 12.74
C ALA A 159 10.45 17.22 14.16
N SER A 160 11.27 16.22 14.46
CA SER A 160 11.27 15.55 15.76
C SER A 160 12.67 15.50 16.36
N LEU A 161 12.76 15.69 17.67
CA LEU A 161 14.00 15.51 18.41
C LEU A 161 14.16 14.03 18.78
N ARG A 162 15.36 13.49 18.57
CA ARG A 162 15.69 12.12 19.04
C ARG A 162 15.72 12.01 20.56
N THR A 163 16.05 13.11 21.21
CA THR A 163 16.14 13.23 22.66
C THR A 163 15.46 14.53 23.07
N ALA A 164 14.40 14.43 23.88
CA ALA A 164 13.61 15.58 24.30
C ALA A 164 14.22 16.36 25.48
N SER A 165 15.18 15.76 26.20
CA SER A 165 15.85 16.36 27.36
C SER A 165 17.26 15.79 27.55
N ASP A 166 18.19 16.60 28.02
CA ASP A 166 19.54 16.17 28.41
C ASP A 166 19.85 16.66 29.83
N VAL A 167 20.76 15.97 30.53
CA VAL A 167 21.12 16.27 31.93
C VAL A 167 22.60 16.60 32.01
N LEU A 168 22.90 17.81 32.48
CA LEU A 168 24.26 18.28 32.68
C LEU A 168 24.53 18.50 34.17
N PRO A 169 25.69 18.06 34.71
CA PRO A 169 26.09 18.40 36.07
C PRO A 169 26.46 19.88 36.15
N THR A 170 26.30 20.50 37.32
CA THR A 170 26.82 21.84 37.58
C THR A 170 28.34 21.87 37.38
N ALA A 171 28.84 22.86 36.66
CA ALA A 171 30.26 22.99 36.35
C ALA A 171 30.71 24.45 36.35
N ASP A 172 31.98 24.66 36.70
CA ASP A 172 32.66 25.97 36.66
C ASP A 172 33.16 26.34 35.25
N SER A 173 32.84 25.51 34.25
CA SER A 173 33.14 25.74 32.84
C SER A 173 31.88 25.54 32.00
N ALA A 174 31.83 26.21 30.84
CA ALA A 174 30.70 26.08 29.93
C ALA A 174 30.64 24.68 29.32
N GLN A 175 29.44 24.11 29.22
CA GLN A 175 29.20 22.77 28.71
C GLN A 175 28.34 22.84 27.45
N SER A 176 28.50 21.89 26.53
CA SER A 176 27.71 21.85 25.28
C SER A 176 26.99 20.53 25.10
N VAL A 177 25.73 20.61 24.66
CA VAL A 177 24.88 19.48 24.30
C VAL A 177 24.57 19.55 22.81
N ARG A 178 24.63 18.40 22.13
CA ARG A 178 24.24 18.26 20.72
C ARG A 178 22.89 17.57 20.62
N LEU A 179 21.88 18.33 20.24
CA LEU A 179 20.54 17.82 19.96
C LEU A 179 20.43 17.42 18.49
N LYS A 180 19.95 16.20 18.23
CA LYS A 180 19.68 15.70 16.86
C LYS A 180 18.20 15.89 16.54
N LEU A 181 17.92 16.61 15.46
CA LEU A 181 16.59 16.89 14.93
C LEU A 181 16.43 16.15 13.60
N ASP A 182 15.53 15.18 13.54
CA ASP A 182 15.15 14.53 12.30
C ASP A 182 14.06 15.37 11.63
N VAL A 183 14.34 15.85 10.41
CA VAL A 183 13.43 16.68 9.64
C VAL A 183 12.94 15.90 8.44
N LEU A 184 11.62 15.74 8.33
CA LEU A 184 10.93 15.07 7.24
C LEU A 184 10.22 16.12 6.38
N GLY A 185 10.42 16.07 5.07
CA GLY A 185 9.76 16.96 4.13
C GLY A 185 9.09 16.20 2.99
N GLN A 186 7.92 16.67 2.58
CA GLN A 186 7.23 16.22 1.38
C GLN A 186 6.72 17.43 0.60
N SER A 187 7.08 17.55 -0.68
CA SER A 187 6.61 18.62 -1.56
C SER A 187 6.71 18.23 -3.04
N PRO A 188 6.07 18.95 -3.97
CA PRO A 188 6.21 18.71 -5.40
C PRO A 188 7.65 18.78 -5.91
N GLY A 189 8.51 19.52 -5.22
CA GLY A 189 9.90 19.76 -5.61
C GLY A 189 10.83 19.75 -4.41
N THR A 190 11.67 20.77 -4.32
CA THR A 190 12.69 20.91 -3.28
C THR A 190 12.22 21.85 -2.18
N LEU A 191 12.23 21.39 -0.92
CA LEU A 191 12.01 22.25 0.24
C LEU A 191 13.35 22.81 0.71
N ARG A 192 13.43 24.13 0.90
CA ARG A 192 14.57 24.77 1.58
C ARG A 192 14.24 24.94 3.06
N VAL A 193 14.90 24.15 3.90
CA VAL A 193 14.67 24.05 5.33
C VAL A 193 15.69 24.90 6.09
N GLY A 194 15.19 25.73 7.01
CA GLY A 194 15.95 26.35 8.08
C GLY A 194 15.70 25.64 9.42
N VAL A 195 16.69 25.71 10.31
CA VAL A 195 16.56 25.24 11.69
C VAL A 195 17.04 26.36 12.60
N ASP A 196 16.16 26.77 13.49
CA ASP A 196 16.40 27.80 14.49
C ASP A 196 16.16 27.25 15.89
N ALA A 197 16.74 27.90 16.89
CA ALA A 197 16.59 27.52 18.28
C ALA A 197 16.56 28.74 19.20
N LYS A 198 15.63 28.73 20.15
CA LYS A 198 15.53 29.70 21.24
C LYS A 198 15.99 29.04 22.52
N VAL A 199 16.98 29.64 23.16
CA VAL A 199 17.62 29.17 24.40
C VAL A 199 17.44 30.20 25.53
N PRO A 200 17.61 29.82 26.81
CA PRO A 200 17.62 30.75 27.93
C PRO A 200 18.65 31.87 27.79
N GLY A 201 18.44 32.97 28.52
CA GLY A 201 19.33 34.13 28.51
C GLY A 201 20.78 33.75 28.89
N GLY A 202 21.75 34.26 28.13
CA GLY A 202 23.18 33.99 28.33
C GLY A 202 23.68 32.67 27.72
N TRP A 203 22.80 31.77 27.29
CA TRP A 203 23.18 30.53 26.61
C TRP A 203 23.52 30.81 25.15
N LYS A 204 24.40 30.00 24.56
CA LYS A 204 24.73 30.10 23.13
C LYS A 204 24.11 28.93 22.37
N VAL A 205 23.78 29.16 21.10
CA VAL A 205 23.23 28.12 20.23
C VAL A 205 23.83 28.18 18.84
N LYS A 206 24.09 27.00 18.27
CA LYS A 206 24.57 26.81 16.90
C LYS A 206 23.74 25.73 16.22
N ALA A 207 22.78 26.14 15.41
CA ALA A 207 22.00 25.25 14.57
C ALA A 207 22.74 24.91 13.27
N SER A 208 22.32 23.82 12.63
CA SER A 208 22.78 23.45 11.29
C SER A 208 22.46 24.55 10.28
N LYS A 209 23.36 24.74 9.31
CA LYS A 209 23.08 25.64 8.17
C LYS A 209 21.83 25.16 7.41
N PRO A 210 21.07 26.08 6.80
CA PRO A 210 19.93 25.72 5.97
C PRO A 210 20.29 24.66 4.92
N PHE A 211 19.37 23.75 4.65
CA PHE A 211 19.58 22.63 3.72
C PHE A 211 18.35 22.40 2.84
N SER A 212 18.54 21.63 1.78
CA SER A 212 17.49 21.27 0.83
C SER A 212 17.05 19.81 1.01
N LEU A 213 15.75 19.57 0.88
CA LEU A 213 15.14 18.25 0.75
C LEU A 213 14.53 18.13 -0.64
N ALA A 214 15.16 17.35 -1.52
CA ALA A 214 14.68 17.08 -2.88
C ALA A 214 13.60 15.98 -2.83
N SER A 215 12.36 16.37 -2.51
CA SER A 215 11.27 15.44 -2.21
C SER A 215 10.66 14.82 -3.47
N HIS A 216 10.38 15.62 -4.49
CA HIS A 216 9.71 15.17 -5.71
C HIS A 216 8.44 14.33 -5.43
N ARG A 217 7.63 14.78 -4.46
CA ARG A 217 6.39 14.16 -3.93
C ARG A 217 6.59 12.94 -3.06
N LEU A 218 7.82 12.48 -2.86
CA LEU A 218 8.14 11.40 -1.93
C LEU A 218 8.63 11.98 -0.60
N PRO A 219 8.30 11.35 0.54
CA PRO A 219 8.87 11.75 1.82
C PRO A 219 10.40 11.61 1.79
N VAL A 220 11.11 12.67 2.19
CA VAL A 220 12.58 12.68 2.31
C VAL A 220 12.97 13.21 3.67
N GLN A 221 13.88 12.51 4.34
CA GLN A 221 14.33 12.85 5.68
C GLN A 221 15.80 13.26 5.68
N ARG A 222 16.15 14.23 6.54
CA ARG A 222 17.54 14.56 6.88
C ARG A 222 17.66 14.90 8.36
N THR A 223 18.76 14.48 8.97
CA THR A 223 19.08 14.87 10.35
C THR A 223 19.86 16.19 10.36
N ALA A 224 19.36 17.15 11.11
CA ALA A 224 20.03 18.37 11.50
C ALA A 224 20.53 18.29 12.95
N THR A 225 21.52 19.09 13.30
CA THR A 225 22.03 19.22 14.67
C THR A 225 21.84 20.63 15.20
N VAL A 226 21.54 20.75 16.49
CA VAL A 226 21.52 22.00 17.25
C VAL A 226 22.44 21.82 18.45
N ASP A 227 23.55 22.53 18.45
CA ASP A 227 24.50 22.55 19.56
C ASP A 227 24.11 23.70 20.51
N VAL A 228 23.81 23.38 21.77
CA VAL A 228 23.45 24.34 22.82
C VAL A 228 24.58 24.39 23.84
N THR A 229 25.11 25.58 24.11
CA THR A 229 26.16 25.80 25.12
C THR A 229 25.58 26.49 26.34
N VAL A 230 25.65 25.77 27.47
CA VAL A 230 25.24 26.20 28.80
C VAL A 230 26.42 26.92 29.49
N PRO A 231 26.22 28.15 30.01
CA PRO A 231 27.27 28.88 30.72
C PRO A 231 27.73 28.18 32.01
N ALA A 232 28.98 28.42 32.40
CA ALA A 232 29.51 28.04 33.70
C ALA A 232 28.64 28.62 34.84
N GLY A 233 28.52 27.88 35.94
CA GLY A 233 27.78 28.33 37.13
C GLY A 233 26.27 28.47 36.93
N THR A 234 25.69 27.87 35.89
CA THR A 234 24.23 27.81 35.71
C THR A 234 23.60 27.08 36.91
N ALA A 235 22.64 27.71 37.57
CA ALA A 235 21.99 27.14 38.76
C ALA A 235 21.24 25.84 38.42
N PRO A 236 21.18 24.85 39.33
CA PRO A 236 20.39 23.65 39.16
C PRO A 236 18.92 23.97 38.85
N GLY A 237 18.35 23.32 37.83
CA GLY A 237 16.95 23.53 37.45
C GLY A 237 16.60 22.96 36.07
N SER A 238 15.34 23.11 35.67
CA SER A 238 14.87 22.75 34.33
C SER A 238 14.82 23.97 33.44
N TYR A 239 15.44 23.86 32.26
CA TYR A 239 15.52 24.95 31.29
C TYR A 239 14.95 24.49 29.95
N THR A 240 14.05 25.29 29.37
CA THR A 240 13.43 24.96 28.08
C THR A 240 14.25 25.50 26.92
N VAL A 241 14.58 24.61 25.97
CA VAL A 241 15.10 24.97 24.65
C VAL A 241 14.02 24.69 23.63
N ARG A 242 13.65 25.69 22.82
CA ARG A 242 12.68 25.52 21.73
C ARG A 242 13.40 25.47 20.39
N ILE A 243 13.32 24.35 19.70
CA ILE A 243 13.85 24.17 18.34
C ILE A 243 12.70 24.27 17.34
N THR A 244 12.93 24.94 16.22
CA THR A 244 11.94 25.13 15.17
C THR A 244 12.58 24.82 13.82
N ALA A 245 11.98 23.92 13.05
CA ALA A 245 12.27 23.75 11.64
C ALA A 245 11.22 24.49 10.81
N ASN A 246 11.66 25.22 9.80
CA ASN A 246 10.78 25.92 8.88
C ASN A 246 11.20 25.64 7.44
N ALA A 247 10.23 25.52 6.54
CA ALA A 247 10.49 25.47 5.11
C ALA A 247 9.84 26.69 4.46
N LYS A 248 10.56 27.35 3.57
CA LYS A 248 9.96 28.34 2.67
C LYS A 248 9.43 27.56 1.46
N GLY A 249 8.11 27.65 1.28
CA GLY A 249 7.34 27.04 0.21
C GLY A 249 6.99 27.98 -0.90
#